data_AF-A0A662I927-F1
#
_entry.id   AF-A0A662I927-F1
#
_cell.length_a   1.000
_cell.length_b   1.000
_cell.length_c   1.000
_cell.angle_alpha   90.00
_cell.angle_beta   90.00
_cell.angle_gamma   90.00
#
_symmetry.space_group_name_H-M   'P 1'
#
loop_
_entity.id
_entity.type
_entity.pdbx_description
1 polymer ?
#
loop_
_entity_poly.entity_id
_entity_poly.type
_entity_poly.pdbx_seq_one_letter_code
_entity_poly.pdbx_strand_id
1 'polypeptide(L)'
;MQAGRGLREEALWLLGHMINLEEHLDEFIAARPELADVVRAVRENRAALAEAYRRLYGADEGRFRAMWCIIKHAASALIHAQEVASMAAQHGDPELAAEASKLLKDLLGFADSFMEFLKEGGGDECTG
;
A
#
# COMPACT_ATOMS: atom_id res chain seq x y z
N MET A 1 19.26 -13.44 13.40
CA MET A 1 18.40 -12.35 12.89
C MET A 1 17.70 -12.89 11.66
N GLN A 2 16.38 -13.12 11.70
CA GLN A 2 15.64 -13.46 10.50
C GLN A 2 15.64 -12.23 9.59
N ALA A 3 16.09 -12.38 8.35
CA ALA A 3 16.04 -11.35 7.31
C ALA A 3 14.59 -11.19 6.81
N GLY A 4 13.70 -10.79 7.72
CA GLY A 4 12.31 -10.45 7.42
C GLY A 4 12.17 -8.95 7.21
N ARG A 5 11.18 -8.56 6.40
CA ARG A 5 10.75 -7.17 6.30
C ARG A 5 10.27 -6.70 7.66
N GLY A 6 10.50 -5.43 8.01
CA GLY A 6 9.98 -4.87 9.25
C GLY A 6 8.44 -4.92 9.25
N LEU A 7 7.81 -4.95 10.43
CA LEU A 7 6.34 -5.02 10.55
C LEU A 7 5.61 -3.97 9.69
N ARG A 8 6.16 -2.75 9.60
CA ARG A 8 5.65 -1.66 8.77
C ARG A 8 5.64 -2.02 7.29
N GLU A 9 6.75 -2.54 6.79
CA GLU A 9 6.87 -2.95 5.40
C GLU A 9 5.90 -4.09 5.09
N GLU A 10 5.84 -5.14 5.92
CA GLU A 10 4.87 -6.23 5.70
C GLU A 10 3.42 -5.75 5.72
N ALA A 11 3.08 -4.81 6.60
CA ALA A 11 1.74 -4.24 6.65
C ALA A 11 1.41 -3.43 5.38
N LEU A 12 2.38 -2.68 4.83
CA LEU A 12 2.22 -1.96 3.57
C LEU A 12 2.05 -2.92 2.39
N TRP A 13 2.83 -4.01 2.36
CA TRP A 13 2.73 -5.08 1.38
C TRP A 13 1.35 -5.75 1.39
N LEU A 14 0.90 -6.17 2.56
CA LEU A 14 -0.43 -6.77 2.72
C LEU A 14 -1.53 -5.79 2.29
N LEU A 15 -1.38 -4.50 2.61
CA LEU A 15 -2.31 -3.47 2.21
C LEU A 15 -2.38 -3.32 0.69
N GLY A 16 -1.23 -3.33 0.00
CA GLY A 16 -1.15 -3.33 -1.46
C GLY A 16 -1.90 -4.51 -2.09
N HIS A 17 -1.68 -5.73 -1.59
CA HIS A 17 -2.40 -6.90 -2.07
C HIS A 17 -3.91 -6.84 -1.82
N MET A 18 -4.36 -6.30 -0.67
CA MET A 18 -5.78 -6.12 -0.39
C MET A 18 -6.43 -5.07 -1.30
N ILE A 19 -5.70 -4.02 -1.68
CA ILE A 19 -6.15 -3.03 -2.67
C ILE A 19 -6.31 -3.68 -4.04
N ASN A 20 -5.30 -4.39 -4.52
CA ASN A 20 -5.35 -5.06 -5.82
C ASN A 20 -6.45 -6.14 -5.85
N LEU A 21 -6.68 -6.87 -4.75
CA LEU A 21 -7.78 -7.82 -4.63
C LEU A 21 -9.15 -7.14 -4.75
N GLU A 22 -9.35 -5.99 -4.10
CA GLU A 22 -10.58 -5.20 -4.23
C GLU A 22 -10.79 -4.77 -5.68
N GLU A 23 -9.75 -4.23 -6.33
CA GLU A 23 -9.81 -3.75 -7.72
C GLU A 23 -10.18 -4.87 -8.69
N HIS A 24 -9.51 -6.03 -8.60
CA HIS A 24 -9.85 -7.18 -9.44
C HIS A 24 -11.27 -7.69 -9.18
N LEU A 25 -11.73 -7.73 -7.94
CA LEU A 25 -13.10 -8.15 -7.64
C LEU A 25 -14.14 -7.17 -8.22
N ASP A 26 -13.85 -5.87 -8.20
CA ASP A 26 -14.69 -4.85 -8.82
C ASP A 26 -14.76 -4.99 -10.35
N GLU A 27 -13.70 -5.47 -11.02
CA GLU A 27 -13.73 -5.79 -12.45
C GLU A 27 -14.71 -6.93 -12.77
N PHE A 28 -14.85 -7.90 -11.87
CA PHE A 28 -15.72 -9.06 -12.07
C PHE A 28 -17.15 -8.86 -11.59
N ILE A 29 -17.43 -7.93 -10.67
CA ILE A 29 -18.75 -7.83 -10.02
C ILE A 29 -19.90 -7.57 -11.01
N ALA A 30 -19.66 -6.79 -12.06
CA ALA A 30 -20.66 -6.51 -13.08
C ALA A 30 -21.07 -7.77 -13.86
N ALA A 31 -20.11 -8.68 -14.09
CA ALA A 31 -20.34 -9.95 -14.76
C ALA A 31 -20.75 -11.08 -13.79
N ARG A 32 -20.42 -10.94 -12.50
CA ARG A 32 -20.60 -11.94 -11.44
C ARG A 32 -21.21 -11.30 -10.17
N PRO A 33 -22.50 -10.87 -10.21
CA PRO A 33 -23.13 -10.19 -9.08
C PRO A 33 -23.18 -11.01 -7.79
N GLU A 34 -23.07 -12.35 -7.88
CA GLU A 34 -22.97 -13.23 -6.73
C GLU A 34 -21.74 -12.97 -5.84
N LEU A 35 -20.74 -12.24 -6.35
CA LEU A 35 -19.55 -11.86 -5.59
C LEU A 35 -19.77 -10.63 -4.69
N ALA A 36 -20.95 -10.00 -4.70
CA ALA A 36 -21.19 -8.75 -3.98
C ALA A 36 -20.84 -8.82 -2.48
N ASP A 37 -21.18 -9.92 -1.81
CA ASP A 37 -20.85 -10.11 -0.38
C ASP A 37 -19.34 -10.29 -0.16
N VAL A 38 -18.64 -10.93 -1.11
CA VAL A 38 -17.18 -11.09 -1.07
C VAL A 38 -16.49 -9.73 -1.24
N VAL A 39 -16.93 -8.93 -2.21
CA VAL A 39 -16.41 -7.57 -2.44
C VAL A 39 -16.61 -6.70 -1.20
N ARG A 40 -17.79 -6.77 -0.58
CA ARG A 40 -18.06 -6.06 0.68
C ARG A 40 -17.09 -6.49 1.79
N ALA A 41 -16.91 -7.80 1.99
CA ALA A 41 -16.00 -8.31 3.02
C ALA A 41 -14.54 -7.89 2.76
N VAL A 42 -14.07 -7.90 1.51
CA VAL A 42 -12.72 -7.44 1.15
C VAL A 42 -12.54 -5.95 1.45
N ARG A 43 -13.54 -5.11 1.10
CA ARG A 43 -13.54 -3.68 1.41
C ARG A 43 -13.44 -3.39 2.91
N GLU A 44 -14.22 -4.11 3.71
CA GLU A 44 -14.22 -4.00 5.17
C GLU A 44 -12.86 -4.40 5.76
N ASN A 45 -12.30 -5.53 5.31
CA ASN A 45 -10.99 -6.00 5.75
C ASN A 45 -9.85 -5.06 5.33
N ARG A 46 -9.88 -4.53 4.10
CA ARG A 46 -8.92 -3.51 3.64
C ARG A 46 -9.01 -2.24 4.49
N ALA A 47 -10.22 -1.78 4.80
CA ALA A 47 -10.41 -0.61 5.65
C ALA A 47 -9.85 -0.83 7.07
N ALA A 48 -10.10 -1.99 7.67
CA ALA A 48 -9.54 -2.35 8.96
C ALA A 48 -8.00 -2.42 8.94
N LEU A 49 -7.43 -2.98 7.87
CA LEU A 49 -5.98 -3.04 7.70
C LEU A 49 -5.36 -1.66 7.48
N ALA A 50 -5.98 -0.79 6.67
CA ALA A 50 -5.54 0.59 6.48
C ALA A 50 -5.51 1.37 7.80
N GLU A 51 -6.53 1.16 8.65
CA GLU A 51 -6.59 1.76 9.98
C GLU A 51 -5.52 1.19 10.93
N ALA A 52 -5.26 -0.12 10.89
CA ALA A 52 -4.17 -0.72 11.65
C ALA A 52 -2.80 -0.18 11.20
N TYR A 53 -2.59 -0.02 9.90
CA TYR A 53 -1.38 0.56 9.32
C TYR A 53 -1.18 2.01 9.75
N ARG A 54 -2.25 2.83 9.72
CA ARG A 54 -2.23 4.20 10.25
C ARG A 54 -1.78 4.24 11.70
N ARG A 55 -2.36 3.39 12.56
CA ARG A 55 -2.02 3.30 13.99
C ARG A 55 -0.58 2.86 14.22
N LEU A 56 -0.05 1.94 13.41
CA LEU A 56 1.34 1.50 13.48
C LEU A 56 2.35 2.65 13.29
N TYR A 57 1.97 3.66 12.50
CA TYR A 57 2.76 4.87 12.32
C TYR A 57 2.42 5.99 13.31
N GLY A 58 1.27 5.91 14.00
CA GLY A 58 0.75 7.02 14.81
C GLY A 58 0.34 8.22 13.96
N ALA A 59 -0.02 7.99 12.69
CA ALA A 59 -0.42 9.05 11.77
C ALA A 59 -1.78 9.65 12.15
N ASP A 60 -1.94 10.97 11.95
CA ASP A 60 -3.20 11.66 12.18
C ASP A 60 -4.33 11.09 11.29
N GLU A 61 -5.52 10.88 11.87
CA GLU A 61 -6.65 10.29 11.15
C GLU A 61 -7.18 11.20 10.05
N GLY A 62 -7.33 12.50 10.31
CA GLY A 62 -7.87 13.46 9.36
C GLY A 62 -6.99 13.55 8.12
N ARG A 63 -5.68 13.73 8.33
CA ARG A 63 -4.68 13.78 7.26
C ARG A 63 -4.57 12.45 6.51
N PHE A 64 -4.55 11.32 7.22
CA PHE A 64 -4.50 10.00 6.60
C PHE A 64 -5.69 9.76 5.68
N ARG A 65 -6.92 10.10 6.12
CA ARG A 65 -8.13 9.98 5.27
C ARG A 65 -8.06 10.92 4.08
N ALA A 66 -7.64 12.17 4.26
CA ALA A 66 -7.54 13.16 3.19
C ALA A 66 -6.52 12.76 2.11
N MET A 67 -5.46 12.05 2.50
CA MET A 67 -4.36 11.65 1.62
C MET A 67 -4.33 10.14 1.32
N TRP A 68 -5.42 9.43 1.62
CA TRP A 68 -5.51 7.98 1.51
C TRP A 68 -5.18 7.45 0.10
N CYS A 69 -5.57 8.19 -0.94
CA CYS A 69 -5.28 7.81 -2.33
C CYS A 69 -3.78 7.69 -2.61
N ILE A 70 -2.95 8.54 -2.01
CA ILE A 70 -1.50 8.54 -2.20
C ILE A 70 -0.90 7.24 -1.63
N ILE A 71 -1.32 6.86 -0.41
CA ILE A 71 -0.88 5.61 0.21
C ILE A 71 -1.36 4.39 -0.58
N LYS A 72 -2.61 4.40 -1.07
CA LYS A 72 -3.12 3.30 -1.90
C LYS A 72 -2.27 3.07 -3.14
N HIS A 73 -2.01 4.14 -3.90
CA HIS A 73 -1.26 4.04 -5.15
C HIS A 73 0.20 3.67 -4.89
N ALA A 74 0.82 4.18 -3.83
CA ALA A 74 2.16 3.77 -3.43
C ALA A 74 2.23 2.28 -3.07
N ALA A 75 1.27 1.78 -2.29
CA ALA A 75 1.19 0.37 -1.90
C ALA A 75 0.99 -0.56 -3.11
N SER A 76 0.08 -0.21 -4.03
CA SER A 76 -0.16 -0.99 -5.25
C SER A 76 1.03 -0.94 -6.22
N ALA A 77 1.61 0.24 -6.46
CA ALA A 77 2.79 0.41 -7.30
C ALA A 77 3.99 -0.41 -6.80
N LEU A 78 4.12 -0.55 -5.48
CA LEU A 78 5.17 -1.34 -4.84
C LEU A 78 5.01 -2.84 -5.14
N ILE A 79 3.78 -3.38 -5.15
CA ILE A 79 3.52 -4.76 -5.60
C ILE A 79 3.94 -4.93 -7.06
N HIS A 80 3.47 -4.04 -7.93
CA HIS A 80 3.76 -4.12 -9.36
C HIS A 80 5.24 -3.94 -9.68
N ALA A 81 5.98 -3.10 -8.95
CA ALA A 81 7.43 -2.96 -9.11
C ALA A 81 8.15 -4.28 -8.80
N GLN A 82 7.72 -5.04 -7.78
CA GLN A 82 8.28 -6.37 -7.50
C GLN A 82 7.90 -7.39 -8.58
N GLU A 83 6.66 -7.37 -9.06
CA GLU A 83 6.22 -8.24 -10.15
C GLU A 83 7.05 -8.00 -11.41
N VAL A 84 7.23 -6.74 -11.82
CA VAL A 84 8.09 -6.35 -12.94
C VAL A 84 9.52 -6.82 -12.72
N ALA A 85 10.10 -6.60 -11.53
CA ALA A 85 11.46 -7.06 -11.23
C ALA A 85 11.60 -8.58 -11.37
N SER A 86 10.60 -9.33 -10.87
CA SER A 86 10.59 -10.78 -10.90
C SER A 86 10.42 -11.31 -12.32
N MET A 87 9.51 -10.74 -13.10
CA MET A 87 9.27 -11.10 -14.49
C MET A 87 10.48 -10.77 -15.36
N ALA A 88 11.07 -9.57 -15.23
CA ALA A 88 12.26 -9.19 -15.97
C ALA A 88 13.43 -10.16 -15.72
N ALA A 89 13.66 -10.54 -14.46
CA ALA A 89 14.68 -11.54 -14.12
C ALA A 89 14.40 -12.91 -14.76
N GLN A 90 13.14 -13.36 -14.77
CA GLN A 90 12.74 -14.62 -15.42
C GLN A 90 12.89 -14.57 -16.95
N HIS A 91 12.68 -13.41 -17.55
CA HIS A 91 12.81 -13.19 -19.00
C HIS A 91 14.25 -12.89 -19.45
N GLY A 92 15.22 -12.85 -18.53
CA GLY A 92 16.62 -12.61 -18.87
C GLY A 92 16.94 -11.14 -19.15
N ASP A 93 16.17 -10.21 -18.59
CA ASP A 93 16.43 -8.77 -18.63
C ASP A 93 16.90 -8.27 -17.24
N PRO A 94 18.20 -8.40 -16.94
CA PRO A 94 18.74 -8.03 -15.64
C PRO A 94 18.77 -6.51 -15.40
N GLU A 95 18.78 -5.70 -16.47
CA GLU A 95 18.80 -4.24 -16.37
C GLU A 95 17.44 -3.74 -15.87
N LEU A 96 16.36 -4.16 -16.54
CA LEU A 96 15.00 -3.84 -16.10
C LEU A 96 14.71 -4.41 -14.70
N ALA A 97 15.18 -5.63 -14.40
CA ALA A 97 15.02 -6.21 -13.07
C ALA A 97 15.69 -5.35 -11.99
N ALA A 98 16.88 -4.80 -12.26
CA ALA A 98 17.60 -3.92 -11.35
C ALA A 98 16.90 -2.56 -11.19
N GLU A 99 16.40 -1.97 -12.28
CA GLU A 99 15.65 -0.71 -12.25
C GLU A 99 14.36 -0.84 -11.45
N ALA A 100 13.56 -1.89 -11.70
CA ALA A 100 12.34 -2.15 -10.97
C ALA A 100 12.60 -2.45 -9.50
N SER A 101 13.69 -3.17 -9.18
CA SER A 101 14.12 -3.41 -7.80
C SER A 101 14.55 -2.12 -7.09
N LYS A 102 15.12 -1.15 -7.82
CA LYS A 102 15.43 0.18 -7.28
C LYS A 102 14.15 0.96 -7.02
N LEU A 103 13.23 0.99 -7.99
CA LEU A 103 11.94 1.66 -7.83
C LEU A 103 11.17 1.12 -6.62
N LEU A 104 11.21 -0.19 -6.39
CA LEU A 104 10.63 -0.81 -5.20
C LEU A 104 11.18 -0.19 -3.90
N LYS A 105 12.50 -0.01 -3.79
CA LYS A 105 13.15 0.60 -2.62
C LYS A 105 12.77 2.07 -2.47
N ASP A 106 12.72 2.80 -3.58
CA ASP A 106 12.35 4.22 -3.59
C ASP A 106 10.88 4.40 -3.14
N LEU A 107 9.97 3.52 -3.58
CA LEU A 107 8.56 3.51 -3.16
C LEU A 107 8.40 3.16 -1.67
N LEU A 108 9.18 2.21 -1.15
CA LEU A 108 9.22 1.89 0.28
C LEU A 108 9.65 3.11 1.10
N GLY A 109 10.75 3.76 0.70
CA GLY A 109 11.24 4.97 1.37
C GLY A 109 10.26 6.14 1.30
N PHE A 110 9.59 6.31 0.15
CA PHE A 110 8.52 7.28 -0.02
C PHE A 110 7.35 6.99 0.94
N ALA A 111 6.84 5.76 0.96
CA ALA A 111 5.70 5.41 1.80
C ALA A 111 5.99 5.59 3.29
N ASP A 112 7.18 5.21 3.75
CA ASP A 112 7.61 5.42 5.14
C ASP A 112 7.69 6.92 5.48
N SER A 113 8.39 7.71 4.66
CA SER A 113 8.52 9.16 4.85
C SER A 113 7.16 9.87 4.82
N PHE A 114 6.28 9.46 3.91
CA PHE A 114 4.95 10.01 3.80
C PHE A 114 4.10 9.71 5.02
N MET A 115 4.13 8.47 5.53
CA MET A 115 3.41 8.11 6.75
C MET A 115 3.96 8.85 7.98
N GLU A 116 5.27 9.08 8.05
CA GLU A 116 5.87 9.90 9.11
C GLU A 116 5.42 11.38 9.00
N PHE A 117 5.36 11.96 7.80
CA PHE A 117 4.80 13.30 7.56
C PHE A 117 3.36 13.45 8.07
N LEU A 118 2.55 12.39 7.97
CA LEU A 118 1.16 12.41 8.46
C LEU A 118 1.05 12.43 10.00
N LYS A 119 2.14 12.20 10.75
CA LYS A 119 2.13 12.26 12.23
C LYS A 119 2.13 13.68 12.76
N GLU A 120 2.74 14.63 12.06
CA GLU A 120 3.03 16.00 12.54
C GLU A 120 1.80 16.92 12.63
N GLY A 121 0.58 16.39 12.78
CA GLY A 121 -0.66 17.17 12.87
C GLY A 121 -1.12 17.56 14.28
N GLY A 122 -0.30 17.34 15.31
CA GLY A 122 -0.68 17.50 16.72
C GLY A 122 -0.08 18.71 17.45
N GLY A 123 0.47 19.69 16.75
CA GLY A 123 1.11 20.85 17.39
C GLY A 123 1.23 22.02 16.43
N ASP A 124 0.14 22.75 16.25
CA ASP A 124 0.17 24.21 16.33
C ASP A 124 -1.27 24.69 16.48
N GLU A 125 -1.56 25.22 17.66
CA GLU A 125 -2.62 26.18 17.83
C GLU A 125 -2.37 27.30 16.81
N CYS A 126 -3.24 27.44 15.81
CA CYS A 126 -3.37 28.68 15.07
C CYS A 126 -3.93 29.76 16.01
N THR A 127 -3.11 30.24 16.94
CA THR A 127 -3.23 31.56 17.53
C THR A 127 -2.31 32.48 16.73
N GLY A 128 -2.88 33.22 15.79
CA GLY A 128 -2.24 34.27 15.02
C GLY A 128 -3.29 35.13 14.35
#